data_AF-A0A963KCM3-F1
#
_entry.id   AF-A0A963KCM3-F1
#
_cell.length_a   1.000
_cell.length_b   1.000
_cell.length_c   1.000
_cell.angle_alpha   90.00
_cell.angle_beta   90.00
_cell.angle_gamma   90.00
#
_symmetry.space_group_name_H-M   'P 1'
#
loop_
_entity.id
_entity.type
_entity.pdbx_description
1 polymer ?
#
loop_
_entity_poly.entity_id
_entity_poly.type
_entity_poly.pdbx_seq_one_letter_code
_entity_poly.pdbx_strand_id
1 'polypeptide(L)'
;QDVFLAQHFGLRQPRYPRHFAPAIDAFETAIALGLGWGMVPEHHPAGHPGLVEILPGAAVDVTLYWHHWAREAPSAQRLTLAVKAAAGARLLPLPT
;
A
#
# COMPACT_ATOMS: atom_id res chain seq x y z
N GLN A 1 0.25 8.19 -4.55
CA GLN A 1 0.95 8.69 -5.75
C GLN A 1 1.73 9.97 -5.43
N ASP A 2 1.11 10.96 -4.78
CA ASP A 2 1.76 12.25 -4.48
C ASP A 2 3.08 12.13 -3.68
N VAL A 3 3.14 11.24 -2.67
CA VAL A 3 4.38 11.01 -1.89
C VAL A 3 5.51 10.50 -2.80
N PHE A 4 5.22 9.54 -3.67
CA PHE A 4 6.17 9.00 -4.65
C PHE A 4 6.69 10.09 -5.60
N LEU A 5 5.78 10.92 -6.13
CA LEU A 5 6.15 12.03 -7.03
C LEU A 5 7.01 13.08 -6.34
N ALA A 6 6.73 13.37 -5.06
CA ALA A 6 7.55 14.28 -4.26
C ALA A 6 8.95 13.70 -3.98
N GLN A 7 9.05 12.41 -3.63
CA GLN A 7 10.30 11.74 -3.27
C GLN A 7 11.24 11.55 -4.47
N HIS A 8 10.72 11.12 -5.62
CA HIS A 8 11.56 10.74 -6.77
C HIS A 8 11.68 11.81 -7.85
N PHE A 9 10.75 12.78 -7.90
CA PHE A 9 10.72 13.82 -8.94
C PHE A 9 10.67 15.25 -8.40
N GLY A 10 10.63 15.43 -7.07
CA GLY A 10 10.53 16.76 -6.45
C GLY A 10 9.21 17.49 -6.73
N LEU A 11 8.20 16.80 -7.25
CA LEU A 11 6.92 17.39 -7.64
C LEU A 11 5.98 17.49 -6.43
N ARG A 12 5.68 18.71 -6.01
CA ARG A 12 4.71 19.00 -4.93
C ARG A 12 3.43 19.56 -5.54
N GLN A 13 2.29 18.97 -5.16
CA GLN A 13 0.97 19.33 -5.71
C GLN A 13 0.91 19.40 -7.25
N PRO A 14 1.45 18.40 -7.97
CA PRO A 14 1.43 18.43 -9.43
C PRO A 14 -0.02 18.39 -9.96
N ARG A 15 -0.31 19.25 -10.94
CA ARG A 15 -1.59 19.26 -11.65
C ARG A 15 -1.44 18.42 -12.91
N TYR A 16 -1.90 17.18 -12.85
CA TYR A 16 -1.89 16.24 -13.98
C TYR A 16 -3.24 15.49 -14.05
N PRO A 17 -3.62 14.93 -15.22
CA PRO A 17 -4.82 14.11 -15.35
C PRO A 17 -4.76 12.90 -14.41
N ARG A 18 -5.84 12.65 -13.67
CA ARG A 18 -5.95 11.52 -12.74
C ARG A 18 -7.32 10.88 -12.88
N HIS A 19 -7.33 9.54 -12.84
CA HIS A 19 -8.54 8.76 -12.66
C HIS A 19 -8.75 8.47 -11.18
N PHE A 20 -10.01 8.39 -10.76
CA PHE A 20 -10.37 8.02 -9.40
C PHE A 20 -11.21 6.74 -9.43
N ALA A 21 -10.71 5.69 -8.80
CA ALA A 21 -11.37 4.39 -8.67
C ALA A 21 -11.41 4.00 -7.18
N PRO A 22 -12.57 4.14 -6.49
CA PRO A 22 -12.66 3.97 -5.04
C PRO A 22 -12.78 2.50 -4.59
N ALA A 23 -12.03 1.60 -5.23
CA ALA A 23 -11.93 0.19 -4.86
C ALA A 23 -10.58 -0.36 -5.31
N ILE A 24 -9.95 -1.19 -4.49
CA ILE A 24 -8.61 -1.74 -4.76
C ILE A 24 -8.63 -2.52 -6.08
N ASP A 25 -9.53 -3.50 -6.21
CA ASP A 25 -9.61 -4.35 -7.40
C ASP A 25 -9.86 -3.54 -8.68
N ALA A 26 -10.73 -2.52 -8.62
CA ALA A 26 -11.02 -1.65 -9.76
C ALA A 26 -9.83 -0.75 -10.11
N PHE A 27 -9.10 -0.25 -9.12
CA PHE A 27 -7.89 0.54 -9.31
C PHE A 27 -6.79 -0.27 -9.99
N GLU A 28 -6.53 -1.49 -9.50
CA GLU A 28 -5.54 -2.38 -10.09
C GLU A 28 -5.92 -2.83 -11.51
N THR A 29 -7.20 -3.19 -11.72
CA THR A 29 -7.72 -3.56 -13.05
C THR A 29 -7.57 -2.41 -14.04
N ALA A 30 -7.84 -1.17 -13.63
CA ALA A 30 -7.67 0.00 -14.50
C ALA A 30 -6.21 0.19 -14.94
N ILE A 31 -5.25 -0.05 -14.03
CA ILE A 31 -3.82 0.00 -14.37
C ILE A 31 -3.46 -1.15 -15.32
N ALA A 32 -3.93 -2.37 -15.05
CA ALA A 32 -3.69 -3.55 -15.89
C ALA A 32 -4.25 -3.40 -17.32
N LEU A 33 -5.38 -2.69 -17.46
CA LEU A 33 -5.99 -2.35 -18.75
C LEU A 33 -5.32 -1.15 -19.46
N GLY A 34 -4.29 -0.55 -18.86
CA GLY A 34 -3.52 0.55 -19.46
C GLY A 34 -4.17 1.93 -19.35
N LEU A 35 -5.17 2.12 -18.47
CA LEU A 35 -5.83 3.43 -18.27
C LEU A 35 -4.92 4.44 -17.54
N GLY A 36 -3.77 4.00 -17.03
CA GLY A 36 -2.79 4.85 -16.38
C GLY A 36 -1.83 4.05 -15.52
N TRP A 37 -1.20 4.75 -14.58
CA TRP A 37 -0.28 4.17 -13.61
C TRP A 37 -0.74 4.41 -12.18
N GLY A 38 -0.19 3.64 -11.25
CA GLY A 38 -0.41 3.87 -9.84
C GLY A 38 0.52 3.10 -8.92
N MET A 39 0.44 3.43 -7.64
CA MET A 39 1.16 2.71 -6.58
C MET A 39 0.28 1.53 -6.14
N VAL A 40 0.84 0.34 -6.18
CA VAL A 40 0.15 -0.91 -5.82
C VAL A 40 0.94 -1.59 -4.69
N PRO A 41 0.29 -2.16 -3.66
CA PRO A 41 1.02 -2.85 -2.59
C PRO A 41 1.76 -4.09 -3.11
N GLU A 42 3.01 -4.28 -2.69
CA GLU A 42 3.85 -5.42 -3.12
C GLU A 42 3.22 -6.79 -2.77
N HIS A 43 2.45 -6.85 -1.68
CA HIS A 43 1.92 -8.09 -1.14
C HIS A 43 0.64 -8.58 -1.82
N HIS A 44 0.14 -7.89 -2.86
CA HIS A 44 -1.07 -8.33 -3.55
C HIS A 44 -0.73 -9.50 -4.50
N PRO A 45 -1.12 -10.75 -4.15
CA PRO A 45 -0.65 -11.95 -4.83
C PRO A 45 -1.35 -12.20 -6.18
N ALA A 46 -2.37 -11.41 -6.52
CA ALA A 46 -2.92 -11.34 -7.86
C ALA A 46 -2.03 -10.44 -8.71
N GLY A 47 -0.81 -10.90 -8.97
CA GLY A 47 0.08 -10.27 -9.94
C GLY A 47 -0.65 -10.18 -11.27
N HIS A 48 -1.17 -9.00 -11.58
CA HIS A 48 -1.76 -8.72 -12.88
C HIS A 48 -0.67 -8.96 -13.92
N PRO A 49 -0.75 -10.06 -14.69
CA PRO A 49 0.31 -10.39 -15.63
C PRO A 49 0.44 -9.25 -16.63
N GLY A 50 1.63 -8.69 -16.75
CA GLY A 50 1.92 -7.58 -17.67
C GLY A 50 2.12 -6.21 -17.02
N LEU A 51 1.98 -6.06 -15.70
CA LEU A 51 2.45 -4.86 -15.01
C LEU A 51 3.98 -4.84 -14.90
N VAL A 52 4.56 -3.65 -15.06
CA VAL A 52 6.00 -3.41 -14.91
C VAL A 52 6.23 -2.21 -13.98
N GLU A 53 7.33 -2.23 -13.24
CA GLU A 53 7.75 -1.08 -12.44
C GLU A 53 8.13 0.09 -13.36
N ILE A 54 7.54 1.26 -13.11
CA ILE A 54 7.84 2.48 -13.88
C ILE A 54 9.22 3.01 -13.56
N LEU A 55 9.62 2.91 -12.30
CA LEU A 55 10.96 3.26 -11.81
C LEU A 55 11.45 2.07 -10.97
N PRO A 56 12.34 1.23 -11.52
CA PRO A 56 12.75 0.00 -10.87
C PRO A 56 13.30 0.22 -9.45
N GLY A 57 12.81 -0.55 -8.49
CA GLY A 57 13.22 -0.49 -7.08
C GLY A 57 12.77 0.76 -6.32
N ALA A 58 11.93 1.61 -6.90
CA ALA A 58 11.36 2.78 -6.22
C ALA A 58 10.02 2.42 -5.56
N ALA A 59 9.98 2.47 -4.24
CA ALA A 59 8.80 2.21 -3.43
C ALA A 59 8.54 3.35 -2.43
N VAL A 60 7.32 3.40 -1.90
CA VAL A 60 6.96 4.28 -0.78
C VAL A 60 6.60 3.41 0.40
N ASP A 61 7.42 3.46 1.45
CA ASP A 61 7.13 2.78 2.70
C ASP A 61 5.99 3.50 3.44
N VAL A 62 5.00 2.73 3.86
CA VAL A 62 3.85 3.22 4.64
C VAL A 62 3.81 2.48 5.97
N THR A 63 4.06 3.20 7.06
CA THR A 63 3.97 2.64 8.41
C THR A 63 2.51 2.38 8.78
N LEU A 64 2.21 1.13 9.18
CA LEU A 64 0.89 0.71 9.64
C LEU A 64 0.84 0.65 11.17
N TYR A 65 -0.32 1.02 11.73
CA TYR A 65 -0.56 1.01 13.18
C TYR A 65 -1.81 0.18 13.50
N TRP A 66 -1.73 -0.64 14.54
CA TRP A 66 -2.88 -1.33 15.11
C TRP A 66 -3.31 -0.64 16.40
N HIS A 67 -4.50 -0.04 16.37
CA HIS A 67 -5.08 0.62 17.53
C HIS A 67 -6.02 -0.34 18.26
N HIS A 68 -5.80 -0.51 19.56
CA HIS A 68 -6.66 -1.32 20.42
C HIS A 68 -6.73 -0.70 21.82
N TRP A 69 -7.70 -1.12 22.62
CA TRP A 69 -7.89 -0.57 23.96
C TRP A 69 -6.86 -1.17 24.92
N ALA A 70 -6.30 -0.33 25.79
CA ALA A 70 -5.35 -0.78 26.81
C ALA A 70 -5.97 -1.79 27.80
N ARG A 71 -7.29 -1.72 28.02
CA ARG A 71 -8.07 -2.72 28.76
C ARG A 71 -9.18 -3.25 27.87
N GLU A 72 -9.09 -4.51 27.50
CA GLU A 72 -10.03 -5.14 26.57
C GLU A 72 -10.32 -6.59 26.97
N ALA A 73 -11.44 -7.11 26.50
CA ALA A 73 -11.85 -8.49 26.77
C ALA A 73 -10.83 -9.50 26.18
N PRO A 74 -10.70 -10.71 26.74
CA PRO A 74 -9.73 -11.70 26.27
C PRO A 74 -9.82 -12.04 24.78
N SER A 75 -11.01 -11.95 24.16
CA SER A 75 -11.18 -12.14 22.71
C SER A 75 -10.47 -11.06 21.87
N ALA A 76 -10.55 -9.80 22.28
CA ALA A 76 -9.88 -8.69 21.62
C ALA A 76 -8.36 -8.76 21.79
N GLN A 77 -7.87 -9.18 22.96
CA GLN A 77 -6.45 -9.44 23.19
C GLN A 77 -5.91 -10.50 22.22
N ARG A 78 -6.67 -11.59 22.01
CA ARG A 78 -6.31 -12.63 21.03
C ARG A 78 -6.27 -12.09 19.60
N LEU A 79 -7.22 -11.23 19.23
CA LEU A 79 -7.21 -10.56 17.93
C LEU A 79 -5.95 -9.68 17.76
N THR A 80 -5.60 -8.88 18.77
CA THR A 80 -4.40 -8.05 18.77
C THR A 80 -3.13 -8.90 18.56
N LEU A 81 -3.01 -10.04 19.24
CA LEU A 81 -1.89 -10.96 19.06
C LEU A 81 -1.86 -11.53 17.63
N ALA A 82 -3.02 -11.95 17.09
CA ALA A 82 -3.12 -12.49 15.73
C ALA A 82 -2.74 -11.44 14.67
N VAL A 83 -3.21 -10.20 14.81
CA VAL A 83 -2.87 -9.09 13.90
C VAL A 83 -1.36 -8.81 13.93
N LYS A 84 -0.76 -8.70 15.13
CA LYS A 84 0.69 -8.47 15.27
C LYS A 84 1.52 -9.61 14.69
N ALA A 85 1.10 -10.85 14.89
CA ALA A 85 1.78 -12.02 14.30
C ALA A 85 1.71 -12.01 12.77
N ALA A 86 0.54 -11.73 12.19
CA ALA A 86 0.36 -11.61 10.75
C ALA A 86 1.20 -10.45 10.16
N ALA A 87 1.22 -9.30 10.84
CA ALA A 87 2.04 -8.16 10.46
C ALA A 87 3.54 -8.52 10.45
N GLY A 88 4.04 -9.15 11.51
CA GLY A 88 5.45 -9.57 11.58
C GLY A 88 5.85 -10.62 10.53
N ALA A 89 4.88 -11.37 10.00
CA ALA A 89 5.13 -12.37 8.95
C ALA A 89 5.00 -11.81 7.52
N ARG A 90 4.40 -10.64 7.33
CA ARG A 90 4.02 -10.12 5.99
C ARG A 90 4.52 -8.73 5.68
N LEU A 91 4.85 -7.93 6.69
CA LEU A 91 5.31 -6.56 6.51
C LEU A 91 6.81 -6.47 6.78
N LEU A 92 7.44 -5.47 6.17
CA LEU A 92 8.82 -5.10 6.48
C LEU A 92 8.93 -4.64 7.94
N PRO A 93 10.07 -4.88 8.61
CA PRO A 93 10.32 -4.33 9.94
C PRO A 93 10.35 -2.80 9.88
N LEU A 94 10.05 -2.16 11.02
CA LEU A 94 10.18 -0.71 11.11
C LEU A 94 11.64 -0.29 10.87
N PRO A 95 11.89 0.79 10.11
CA PRO A 95 13.21 1.37 10.01
C PRO A 95 13.67 1.87 11.39
N THR A 96 14.92 1.57 11.75
CA THR A 96 15.57 1.95 13.01
C THR A 96 15.91 3.44 13.05
#